data_AF-A0AAW0Y1Q4-F1
#
_entry.id   AF-A0AAW0Y1Q4-F1
#
_cell.length_a   1.000
_cell.length_b   1.000
_cell.length_c   1.000
_cell.angle_alpha   90.00
_cell.angle_beta   90.00
_cell.angle_gamma   90.00
#
_symmetry.space_group_name_H-M   'P 1'
#
loop_
_entity.id
_entity.type
_entity.pdbx_description
1 polymer ?
#
loop_
_entity_poly.entity_id
_entity_poly.type
_entity_poly.pdbx_seq_one_letter_code
_entity_poly.pdbx_strand_id
1 'polypeptide(L)'
;MEGKHNYLDEELYSRQLYVLGHDASSRMATAYVLISGLGGLGVEIAKNVILSGVKSVTLQDTKTTTIHDLSSQFFLTHDDLGRNRAQSCCGRLAELNHYVQVTTTTRPLDDHLLRGCSVVVLTDSALEEQLYVSSVCRSLGVALVVASSRGLFGSVFCDFGENFQVLDPNGRDPASFLVESVSREKEGVVTLPKKTFHGLNNGDLVTFSGAQGMTQLNLPHQHRIKVLSPSSFSIGDTRGFSEYVGGGVAKQVKVGKTMTFKPLKESLEDPSITCVDVVKEDTVGVVHLAFLALHEYVALHGDLPRT
;
A
#
# COMPACT_ATOMS: atom_id res chain seq x y z
N MET A 1 -28.15 23.30 5.56
CA MET A 1 -26.81 23.57 5.01
C MET A 1 -26.16 22.22 4.79
N GLU A 2 -26.41 21.63 3.62
CA GLU A 2 -25.90 20.30 3.26
C GLU A 2 -24.39 20.37 3.02
N GLY A 3 -23.68 19.41 3.58
CA GLY A 3 -22.23 19.32 3.49
C GLY A 3 -21.79 19.15 2.03
N LYS A 4 -20.80 19.95 1.63
CA LYS A 4 -20.05 19.71 0.40
C LYS A 4 -19.46 18.30 0.47
N HIS A 5 -20.09 17.35 -0.22
CA HIS A 5 -19.45 16.08 -0.52
C HIS A 5 -18.11 16.39 -1.20
N ASN A 6 -17.03 15.81 -0.67
CA ASN A 6 -15.74 15.72 -1.34
C ASN A 6 -15.96 14.92 -2.63
N TYR A 7 -16.38 15.61 -3.69
CA TYR A 7 -16.60 14.98 -4.98
C TYR A 7 -15.21 14.74 -5.59
N LEU A 8 -14.78 13.49 -5.57
CA LEU A 8 -13.60 13.06 -6.31
C LEU A 8 -13.83 13.39 -7.78
N ASP A 9 -12.90 14.08 -8.41
CA ASP A 9 -12.98 14.39 -9.84
C ASP A 9 -12.82 13.10 -10.65
N GLU A 10 -13.94 12.51 -11.05
CA GLU A 10 -13.96 11.25 -11.79
C GLU A 10 -13.38 11.38 -13.20
N GLU A 11 -13.35 12.58 -13.79
CA GLU A 11 -12.73 12.80 -15.09
C GLU A 11 -11.21 12.72 -14.99
N LEU A 12 -10.64 13.41 -13.98
CA LEU A 12 -9.21 13.39 -13.71
C LEU A 12 -8.73 12.00 -13.26
N TYR A 13 -9.44 11.37 -12.31
CA TYR A 13 -9.01 10.10 -11.70
C TYR A 13 -9.60 8.85 -12.36
N SER A 14 -10.31 8.97 -13.49
CA SER A 14 -11.04 7.86 -14.14
C SER A 14 -10.25 6.55 -14.19
N ARG A 15 -8.98 6.59 -14.62
CA ARG A 15 -8.16 5.38 -14.81
C ARG A 15 -7.66 4.82 -13.48
N GLN A 16 -7.39 5.71 -12.52
CA GLN A 16 -6.96 5.34 -11.18
C GLN A 16 -8.12 4.73 -10.36
N LEU A 17 -9.35 5.21 -10.56
CA LEU A 17 -10.54 4.68 -9.88
C LEU A 17 -10.80 3.21 -10.23
N TYR A 18 -10.48 2.76 -11.45
CA TYR A 18 -10.56 1.34 -11.81
C TYR A 18 -9.53 0.45 -11.11
N VAL A 19 -8.45 1.04 -10.58
CA VAL A 19 -7.39 0.29 -9.88
C VAL A 19 -7.62 0.31 -8.36
N LEU A 20 -7.93 1.47 -7.81
CA LEU A 20 -8.02 1.66 -6.35
C LEU A 20 -9.45 1.60 -5.80
N GLY A 21 -10.45 1.91 -6.64
CA GLY A 21 -11.84 2.09 -6.22
C GLY A 21 -12.09 3.41 -5.49
N HIS A 22 -13.38 3.72 -5.32
CA HIS A 22 -13.83 4.96 -4.68
C HIS A 22 -13.47 5.03 -3.19
N ASP A 23 -13.59 3.92 -2.46
CA ASP A 23 -13.34 3.89 -1.01
C ASP A 23 -11.88 4.20 -0.68
N ALA A 24 -10.92 3.57 -1.39
CA ALA A 24 -9.50 3.84 -1.19
C ALA A 24 -9.15 5.28 -1.58
N SER A 25 -9.68 5.76 -2.71
CA SER A 25 -9.48 7.14 -3.19
C SER A 25 -10.03 8.18 -2.21
N SER A 26 -11.20 7.93 -1.61
CA SER A 26 -11.79 8.80 -0.59
C SER A 26 -10.93 8.86 0.67
N ARG A 27 -10.31 7.73 1.08
CA ARG A 27 -9.38 7.71 2.21
C ARG A 27 -8.11 8.50 1.88
N MET A 28 -7.55 8.31 0.69
CA MET A 28 -6.36 9.04 0.21
C MET A 28 -6.59 10.55 0.19
N ALA A 29 -7.76 11.02 -0.26
CA ALA A 29 -8.13 12.44 -0.28
C ALA A 29 -8.17 13.12 1.11
N THR A 30 -8.05 12.34 2.20
CA THR A 30 -7.94 12.85 3.58
C THR A 30 -6.53 12.73 4.16
N ALA A 31 -5.62 12.04 3.48
CA ALA A 31 -4.29 11.71 3.98
C ALA A 31 -3.29 12.85 3.84
N TYR A 32 -2.55 13.11 4.91
CA TYR A 32 -1.42 14.04 4.93
C TYR A 32 -0.12 13.25 4.78
N VAL A 33 0.70 13.57 3.78
CA VAL A 33 1.96 12.86 3.53
C VAL A 33 3.13 13.81 3.73
N LEU A 34 4.13 13.40 4.51
CA LEU A 34 5.41 14.09 4.59
C LEU A 34 6.47 13.28 3.85
N ILE A 35 7.24 13.94 2.99
CA ILE A 35 8.35 13.31 2.25
C ILE A 35 9.63 14.06 2.61
N SER A 36 10.58 13.34 3.22
CA SER A 36 11.88 13.84 3.62
C SER A 36 12.97 13.39 2.64
N GLY A 37 13.80 14.34 2.22
CA GLY A 37 14.83 14.15 1.20
C GLY A 37 14.26 14.31 -0.21
N LEU A 38 14.70 15.34 -0.94
CA LEU A 38 14.22 15.69 -2.28
C LEU A 38 15.33 15.59 -3.34
N GLY A 39 16.16 14.54 -3.20
CA GLY A 39 16.97 14.02 -4.31
C GLY A 39 16.11 13.32 -5.36
N GLY A 40 16.72 12.61 -6.32
CA GLY A 40 16.00 11.94 -7.41
C GLY A 40 14.93 10.94 -6.95
N LEU A 41 15.22 10.12 -5.93
CA LEU A 41 14.25 9.17 -5.39
C LEU A 41 13.06 9.88 -4.72
N GLY A 42 13.33 10.86 -3.87
CA GLY A 42 12.31 11.59 -3.14
C GLY A 42 11.36 12.37 -4.06
N VAL A 43 11.89 12.98 -5.12
CA VAL A 43 11.06 13.72 -6.08
C VAL A 43 10.17 12.79 -6.92
N GLU A 44 10.66 11.59 -7.27
CA GLU A 44 9.87 10.60 -7.99
C GLU A 44 8.72 10.07 -7.11
N ILE A 45 8.97 9.83 -5.83
CA ILE A 45 7.92 9.48 -4.86
C ILE A 45 6.91 10.64 -4.73
N ALA A 46 7.39 11.88 -4.56
CA ALA A 46 6.52 13.05 -4.42
C ALA A 46 5.62 13.23 -5.63
N LYS A 47 6.17 13.14 -6.86
CA LYS A 47 5.40 13.20 -8.11
C LYS A 47 4.24 12.20 -8.10
N ASN A 48 4.53 10.92 -7.82
CA ASN A 48 3.51 9.87 -7.86
C ASN A 48 2.46 10.02 -6.75
N VAL A 49 2.86 10.42 -5.54
CA VAL A 49 1.93 10.68 -4.42
C VAL A 49 1.00 11.86 -4.72
N ILE A 50 1.53 12.94 -5.30
CA ILE A 50 0.75 14.13 -5.67
C ILE A 50 -0.24 13.78 -6.80
N LEU A 51 0.22 13.09 -7.84
CA LEU A 51 -0.66 12.62 -8.93
C LEU A 51 -1.76 11.68 -8.43
N SER A 52 -1.48 10.92 -7.37
CA SER A 52 -2.45 10.00 -6.77
C SER A 52 -3.61 10.69 -6.03
N GLY A 53 -3.52 11.99 -5.74
CA GLY A 53 -4.63 12.75 -5.15
C GLY A 53 -4.78 12.59 -3.63
N VAL A 54 -3.69 12.72 -2.87
CA VAL A 54 -3.75 12.82 -1.40
C VAL A 54 -4.25 14.20 -0.95
N LYS A 55 -4.57 14.39 0.33
CA LYS A 55 -5.00 15.72 0.83
C LYS A 55 -3.91 16.78 0.68
N SER A 56 -2.72 16.46 1.15
CA SER A 56 -1.58 17.38 1.07
C SER A 56 -0.25 16.63 1.17
N VAL A 57 0.78 17.24 0.60
CA VAL A 57 2.16 16.78 0.68
C VAL A 57 3.03 17.88 1.26
N THR A 58 3.80 17.54 2.30
CA THR A 58 4.86 18.41 2.84
C THR A 58 6.21 17.86 2.41
N LEU A 59 6.95 18.64 1.63
CA LEU A 59 8.29 18.34 1.17
C LEU A 59 9.30 18.89 2.19
N GLN A 60 10.10 18.03 2.79
CA GLN A 60 11.12 18.42 3.75
C GLN A 60 12.50 18.08 3.20
N ASP A 61 13.39 19.08 3.13
CA ASP A 61 14.79 18.86 2.81
C ASP A 61 15.65 19.96 3.42
N THR A 62 16.76 19.59 4.05
CA THR A 62 17.74 20.53 4.60
C THR A 62 18.89 20.82 3.62
N LYS A 63 19.04 20.03 2.55
CA LYS A 63 20.17 20.13 1.62
C LYS A 63 19.90 21.13 0.50
N THR A 64 20.99 21.69 -0.02
CA THR A 64 20.99 22.53 -1.23
C THR A 64 21.22 21.69 -2.47
N THR A 65 20.76 22.19 -3.62
CA THR A 65 20.92 21.57 -4.93
C THR A 65 22.39 21.60 -5.34
N THR A 66 22.91 20.43 -5.67
CA THR A 66 24.25 20.22 -6.22
C THR A 66 24.17 19.75 -7.68
N ILE A 67 25.31 19.75 -8.36
CA ILE A 67 25.40 19.24 -9.74
C ILE A 67 25.03 17.75 -9.83
N HIS A 68 25.26 16.97 -8.76
CA HIS A 68 24.96 15.54 -8.73
C HIS A 68 23.46 15.25 -8.65
N ASP A 69 22.66 16.15 -8.05
CA ASP A 69 21.21 15.98 -7.94
C ASP A 69 20.54 16.01 -9.34
N LEU A 70 21.07 16.80 -10.27
CA LEU A 70 20.57 16.93 -11.64
C LEU A 70 20.63 15.63 -12.45
N SER A 71 21.34 14.61 -11.97
CA SER A 71 21.41 13.28 -12.61
C SER A 71 20.07 12.55 -12.66
N SER A 72 19.22 12.77 -11.66
CA SER A 72 17.96 12.04 -11.48
C SER A 72 16.82 12.89 -10.93
N GLN A 73 17.10 14.08 -10.42
CA GLN A 73 16.08 15.04 -9.98
C GLN A 73 15.63 15.89 -11.19
N PHE A 74 14.57 15.44 -11.87
CA PHE A 74 14.05 16.02 -13.11
C PHE A 74 13.24 17.33 -12.95
N PHE A 75 13.02 17.78 -11.71
CA PHE A 75 12.48 19.09 -11.34
C PHE A 75 13.56 20.00 -10.75
N LEU A 76 14.85 19.81 -11.06
CA LEU A 76 15.89 20.80 -10.78
C LEU A 76 16.56 21.20 -12.10
N THR A 77 17.06 22.43 -12.14
CA THR A 77 17.80 22.98 -13.28
C THR A 77 19.14 23.55 -12.81
N HIS A 78 20.02 23.92 -13.75
CA HIS A 78 21.27 24.60 -13.40
C HIS A 78 21.06 25.90 -12.63
N ASP A 79 19.93 26.60 -12.84
CA ASP A 79 19.60 27.85 -12.12
C ASP A 79 19.22 27.61 -10.66
N ASP A 80 18.97 26.35 -10.27
CA ASP A 80 18.63 25.96 -8.90
C ASP A 80 19.86 25.61 -8.05
N LEU A 81 21.06 25.57 -8.64
CA LEU A 81 22.30 25.25 -7.92
C LEU A 81 22.50 26.17 -6.71
N GLY A 82 22.76 25.58 -5.54
CA GLY A 82 22.92 26.28 -4.27
C GLY A 82 21.61 26.68 -3.57
N ARG A 83 20.44 26.55 -4.22
CA ARG A 83 19.13 26.74 -3.58
C ARG A 83 18.67 25.46 -2.87
N ASN A 84 17.75 25.55 -1.93
CA ASN A 84 17.21 24.36 -1.26
C ASN A 84 16.43 23.46 -2.24
N ARG A 85 16.65 22.14 -2.18
CA ARG A 85 16.04 21.18 -3.12
C ARG A 85 14.51 21.18 -3.06
N ALA A 86 13.93 21.12 -1.85
CA ALA A 86 12.48 21.10 -1.67
C ALA A 86 11.81 22.41 -2.13
N GLN A 87 12.38 23.56 -1.79
CA GLN A 87 11.86 24.85 -2.25
C GLN A 87 11.92 25.00 -3.77
N SER A 88 13.00 24.52 -4.40
CA SER A 88 13.23 24.68 -5.85
C SER A 88 12.29 23.84 -6.72
N CYS A 89 11.79 22.70 -6.20
CA CYS A 89 10.86 21.84 -6.93
C CYS A 89 9.38 22.01 -6.53
N CYS A 90 9.08 22.72 -5.44
CA CYS A 90 7.72 22.85 -4.89
C CYS A 90 6.68 23.36 -5.88
N GLY A 91 6.96 24.48 -6.57
CA GLY A 91 6.01 25.06 -7.52
C GLY A 91 5.66 24.08 -8.65
N ARG A 92 6.69 23.45 -9.23
CA ARG A 92 6.54 22.47 -10.31
C ARG A 92 5.82 21.19 -9.87
N LEU A 93 6.03 20.76 -8.62
CA LEU A 93 5.28 19.64 -8.04
C LEU A 93 3.82 19.98 -7.78
N ALA A 94 3.52 21.20 -7.33
CA ALA A 94 2.15 21.68 -7.10
C ALA A 94 1.34 21.76 -8.40
N GLU A 95 1.98 22.03 -9.54
CA GLU A 95 1.35 22.05 -10.86
C GLU A 95 0.82 20.67 -11.32
N LEU A 96 1.31 19.57 -10.72
CA LEU A 96 0.90 18.21 -11.10
C LEU A 96 -0.57 17.92 -10.77
N ASN A 97 -1.10 18.51 -9.70
CA ASN A 97 -2.45 18.23 -9.24
C ASN A 97 -2.98 19.37 -8.34
N HIS A 98 -3.92 20.17 -8.85
CA HIS A 98 -4.48 21.31 -8.12
C HIS A 98 -5.36 20.93 -6.91
N TYR A 99 -5.73 19.65 -6.77
CA TYR A 99 -6.44 19.16 -5.60
C TYR A 99 -5.52 18.87 -4.41
N VAL A 100 -4.20 18.76 -4.64
CA VAL A 100 -3.23 18.41 -3.60
C VAL A 100 -2.51 19.67 -3.14
N GLN A 101 -2.61 19.99 -1.86
CA GLN A 101 -1.84 21.09 -1.30
C GLN A 101 -0.38 20.65 -1.12
N VAL A 102 0.55 21.29 -1.84
CA VAL A 102 1.99 21.03 -1.71
C VAL A 102 2.65 22.16 -0.93
N THR A 103 3.37 21.82 0.14
CA THR A 103 4.11 22.79 0.96
C THR A 103 5.54 22.32 1.20
N THR A 104 6.42 23.21 1.66
CA THR A 104 7.82 22.89 1.93
C THR A 104 8.27 23.34 3.30
N THR A 105 9.24 22.63 3.89
CA THR A 105 9.98 23.08 5.06
C THR A 105 11.47 22.74 4.91
N THR A 106 12.32 23.68 5.32
CA THR A 106 13.78 23.50 5.35
C THR A 106 14.30 23.18 6.76
N ARG A 107 13.39 23.08 7.73
CA ARG A 107 13.73 22.71 9.11
C ARG A 107 14.05 21.22 9.19
N PRO A 108 14.97 20.80 10.09
CA PRO A 108 15.14 19.39 10.42
C PRO A 108 13.84 18.75 10.88
N LEU A 109 13.73 17.43 10.76
CA LEU A 109 12.58 16.68 11.26
C LEU A 109 12.51 16.76 12.79
N ASP A 110 11.30 16.99 13.29
CA ASP A 110 10.98 17.01 14.71
C ASP A 110 9.57 16.41 14.92
N ASP A 111 9.23 16.13 16.18
CA ASP A 111 7.90 15.62 16.55
C ASP A 111 6.76 16.50 16.02
N HIS A 112 6.97 17.82 15.90
CA HIS A 112 5.93 18.75 15.46
C HIS A 112 5.58 18.57 13.98
N LEU A 113 6.57 18.31 13.13
CA LEU A 113 6.36 18.02 11.70
C LEU A 113 5.71 16.66 11.48
N LEU A 114 5.98 15.68 12.35
CA LEU A 114 5.44 14.32 12.22
C LEU A 114 3.99 14.22 12.72
N ARG A 115 3.59 15.05 13.69
CA ARG A 115 2.22 15.06 14.23
C ARG A 115 1.17 15.38 13.15
N GLY A 116 0.14 14.54 13.09
CA GLY A 116 -0.98 14.69 12.15
C GLY A 116 -0.69 14.17 10.74
N CYS A 117 0.54 13.74 10.45
CA CYS A 117 0.83 12.99 9.23
C CYS A 117 0.08 11.65 9.23
N SER A 118 -0.41 11.23 8.08
CA SER A 118 -0.89 9.87 7.87
C SER A 118 0.26 8.94 7.50
N VAL A 119 1.19 9.45 6.68
CA VAL A 119 2.36 8.72 6.20
C VAL A 119 3.58 9.64 6.22
N VAL A 120 4.71 9.12 6.66
CA VAL A 120 6.03 9.75 6.54
C VAL A 120 6.90 8.88 5.66
N VAL A 121 7.50 9.49 4.64
CA VAL A 121 8.46 8.85 3.75
C VAL A 121 9.85 9.45 4.00
N LEU A 122 10.82 8.61 4.32
CA LEU A 122 12.21 9.00 4.44
C LEU A 122 13.01 8.52 3.24
N THR A 123 13.73 9.44 2.63
CA THR A 123 14.76 9.16 1.64
C THR A 123 16.02 9.95 2.00
N ASP A 124 17.19 9.47 1.58
CA ASP A 124 18.46 10.22 1.74
C ASP A 124 18.75 10.66 3.21
N SER A 125 18.31 9.85 4.18
CA SER A 125 18.44 10.10 5.62
C SER A 125 19.47 9.17 6.28
N ALA A 126 20.11 9.66 7.34
CA ALA A 126 21.02 8.87 8.16
C ALA A 126 20.28 7.84 9.02
N LEU A 127 20.93 6.75 9.39
CA LEU A 127 20.30 5.68 10.18
C LEU A 127 19.79 6.17 11.53
N GLU A 128 20.53 7.09 12.18
CA GLU A 128 20.11 7.71 13.44
C GLU A 128 18.78 8.46 13.29
N GLU A 129 18.63 9.26 12.23
CA GLU A 129 17.39 9.98 11.92
C GLU A 129 16.25 9.00 11.59
N GLN A 130 16.53 7.94 10.83
CA GLN A 130 15.54 6.90 10.54
C GLN A 130 15.01 6.21 11.82
N LEU A 131 15.90 5.88 12.76
CA LEU A 131 15.54 5.26 14.04
C LEU A 131 14.72 6.21 14.92
N TYR A 132 15.12 7.48 15.00
CA TYR A 132 14.38 8.51 15.73
C TYR A 132 12.97 8.68 15.14
N VAL A 133 12.87 8.97 13.84
CA VAL A 133 11.58 9.19 13.17
C VAL A 133 10.70 7.94 13.25
N SER A 134 11.28 6.73 13.12
CA SER A 134 10.53 5.48 13.25
C SER A 134 9.89 5.34 14.63
N SER A 135 10.64 5.62 15.69
CA SER A 135 10.11 5.55 17.06
C SER A 135 8.96 6.53 17.29
N VAL A 136 9.11 7.78 16.80
CA VAL A 136 8.10 8.83 16.94
C VAL A 136 6.86 8.49 16.11
N CYS A 137 7.02 8.08 14.84
CA CYS A 137 5.91 7.67 13.98
C CYS A 137 5.07 6.58 14.64
N ARG A 138 5.72 5.55 15.21
CA ARG A 138 5.02 4.45 15.88
C ARG A 138 4.24 4.92 17.11
N SER A 139 4.81 5.82 17.91
CA SER A 139 4.10 6.42 19.06
C SER A 139 2.89 7.28 18.67
N LEU A 140 2.92 7.86 17.47
CA LEU A 140 1.86 8.71 16.93
C LEU A 140 0.85 7.96 16.04
N GLY A 141 1.09 6.67 15.77
CA GLY A 141 0.26 5.88 14.84
C GLY A 141 0.41 6.31 13.37
N VAL A 142 1.55 6.90 13.02
CA VAL A 142 1.88 7.35 11.65
C VAL A 142 2.57 6.21 10.91
N ALA A 143 2.14 5.93 9.68
CA ALA A 143 2.79 4.95 8.83
C ALA A 143 4.16 5.47 8.35
N LEU A 144 5.19 4.62 8.39
CA LEU A 144 6.53 4.94 7.94
C LEU A 144 6.88 4.14 6.69
N VAL A 145 7.49 4.82 5.72
CA VAL A 145 8.21 4.21 4.60
C VAL A 145 9.63 4.77 4.58
N VAL A 146 10.63 3.91 4.48
CA VAL A 146 12.03 4.31 4.27
C VAL A 146 12.50 3.73 2.96
N ALA A 147 13.00 4.56 2.05
CA ALA A 147 13.47 4.12 0.76
C ALA A 147 14.88 4.66 0.48
N SER A 148 15.75 3.80 -0.04
CA SER A 148 17.13 4.16 -0.39
C SER A 148 17.52 3.59 -1.75
N SER A 149 18.34 4.34 -2.48
CA SER A 149 18.93 3.91 -3.75
C SER A 149 20.41 4.26 -3.77
N ARG A 150 21.26 3.31 -4.17
CA ARG A 150 22.72 3.41 -4.26
C ARG A 150 23.19 2.74 -5.54
N GLY A 151 23.35 3.52 -6.61
CA GLY A 151 23.66 2.99 -7.93
C GLY A 151 22.58 2.01 -8.41
N LEU A 152 22.97 0.75 -8.64
CA LEU A 152 22.06 -0.32 -9.06
C LEU A 152 21.33 -1.02 -7.90
N PHE A 153 21.63 -0.66 -6.66
CA PHE A 153 21.02 -1.24 -5.46
C PHE A 153 19.91 -0.33 -4.92
N GLY A 154 18.89 -0.94 -4.32
CA GLY A 154 17.81 -0.23 -3.66
C GLY A 154 17.22 -1.06 -2.52
N SER A 155 16.61 -0.38 -1.56
CA SER A 155 15.89 -0.97 -0.45
C SER A 155 14.65 -0.14 -0.12
N VAL A 156 13.59 -0.83 0.31
CA VAL A 156 12.37 -0.22 0.83
C VAL A 156 11.98 -0.95 2.10
N PHE A 157 11.73 -0.18 3.15
CA PHE A 157 11.22 -0.65 4.43
C PHE A 157 9.88 0.01 4.72
N CYS A 158 8.94 -0.74 5.30
CA CYS A 158 7.61 -0.27 5.66
C CYS A 158 7.28 -0.67 7.10
N ASP A 159 6.80 0.29 7.90
CA ASP A 159 6.22 0.04 9.22
C ASP A 159 4.89 0.78 9.33
N PHE A 160 3.78 0.05 9.28
CA PHE A 160 2.42 0.60 9.38
C PHE A 160 1.78 0.34 10.76
N GLY A 161 2.60 -0.02 11.75
CA GLY A 161 2.17 -0.32 13.11
C GLY A 161 1.65 -1.75 13.29
N GLU A 162 1.07 -2.00 14.47
CA GLU A 162 0.76 -3.37 14.91
C GLU A 162 -0.59 -3.90 14.41
N ASN A 163 -1.48 -3.00 14.01
CA ASN A 163 -2.88 -3.29 13.71
C ASN A 163 -3.32 -2.66 12.38
N PHE A 164 -2.53 -2.84 11.34
CA PHE A 164 -2.84 -2.28 10.02
C PHE A 164 -3.90 -3.12 9.31
N GLN A 165 -5.05 -2.51 8.98
CA GLN A 165 -6.14 -3.20 8.30
C GLN A 165 -5.97 -3.15 6.77
N VAL A 166 -5.76 -4.32 6.17
CA VAL A 166 -5.81 -4.53 4.72
C VAL A 166 -7.22 -4.94 4.35
N LEU A 167 -7.97 -4.05 3.70
CA LEU A 167 -9.38 -4.30 3.34
C LEU A 167 -9.52 -5.20 2.11
N ASP A 168 -8.67 -4.99 1.10
CA ASP A 168 -8.56 -5.85 -0.08
C ASP A 168 -7.09 -6.28 -0.27
N PRO A 169 -6.77 -7.56 -0.04
CA PRO A 169 -5.40 -8.05 -0.10
C PRO A 169 -4.87 -8.30 -1.52
N ASN A 170 -5.71 -8.28 -2.56
CA ASN A 170 -5.27 -8.65 -3.91
C ASN A 170 -5.78 -7.75 -5.04
N GLY A 171 -6.71 -6.82 -4.77
CA GLY A 171 -7.20 -5.86 -5.76
C GLY A 171 -7.97 -6.51 -6.92
N ARG A 172 -8.38 -7.77 -6.79
CA ARG A 172 -9.18 -8.47 -7.80
C ARG A 172 -10.65 -8.35 -7.46
N ASP A 173 -11.48 -8.19 -8.47
CA ASP A 173 -12.92 -8.26 -8.30
C ASP A 173 -13.33 -9.54 -7.55
N PRO A 174 -14.31 -9.47 -6.61
CA PRO A 174 -14.82 -10.65 -5.97
C PRO A 174 -15.44 -11.60 -7.00
N ALA A 175 -14.97 -12.85 -7.02
CA ALA A 175 -15.46 -13.84 -7.97
C ALA A 175 -16.98 -14.02 -7.84
N SER A 176 -17.69 -14.06 -8.96
CA SER A 176 -19.12 -14.30 -8.99
C SER A 176 -19.44 -15.40 -10.01
N PHE A 177 -20.31 -16.33 -9.63
CA PHE A 177 -20.56 -17.52 -10.41
C PHE A 177 -22.01 -18.00 -10.25
N LEU A 178 -22.53 -18.58 -11.33
CA LEU A 178 -23.83 -19.23 -11.34
C LEU A 178 -23.76 -20.55 -10.58
N VAL A 179 -24.84 -20.88 -9.87
CA VAL A 179 -25.00 -22.16 -9.19
C VAL A 179 -25.79 -23.10 -10.10
N GLU A 180 -25.26 -24.29 -10.35
CA GLU A 180 -25.96 -25.37 -11.06
C GLU A 180 -26.76 -26.25 -10.10
N SER A 181 -26.15 -26.61 -8.97
CA SER A 181 -26.83 -27.41 -7.94
C SER A 181 -26.22 -27.19 -6.56
N VAL A 182 -27.02 -27.47 -5.52
CA VAL A 182 -26.57 -27.53 -4.12
C VAL A 182 -27.08 -28.81 -3.49
N SER A 183 -26.18 -29.65 -2.97
CA SER A 183 -26.56 -30.88 -2.27
C SER A 183 -27.09 -30.59 -0.87
N ARG A 184 -27.96 -31.47 -0.35
CA ARG A 184 -28.55 -31.37 0.99
C ARG A 184 -27.91 -32.38 1.93
N GLU A 185 -26.73 -32.06 2.42
CA GLU A 185 -25.84 -32.98 3.14
C GLU A 185 -25.11 -32.27 4.29
N LYS A 186 -24.42 -33.04 5.14
CA LYS A 186 -23.61 -32.49 6.24
C LYS A 186 -22.51 -31.56 5.73
N GLU A 187 -21.99 -31.86 4.54
CA GLU A 187 -21.05 -31.03 3.78
C GLU A 187 -21.71 -30.70 2.45
N GLY A 188 -22.65 -29.75 2.46
CA GLY A 188 -23.41 -29.33 1.29
C GLY A 188 -22.48 -28.85 0.19
N VAL A 189 -22.59 -29.48 -0.98
CA VAL A 189 -21.72 -29.25 -2.14
C VAL A 189 -22.43 -28.36 -3.12
N VAL A 190 -21.80 -27.24 -3.45
CA VAL A 190 -22.20 -26.34 -4.52
C VAL A 190 -21.45 -26.75 -5.79
N THR A 191 -22.19 -27.02 -6.85
CA THR A 191 -21.64 -27.34 -8.18
C THR A 191 -21.91 -26.18 -9.13
N LEU A 192 -20.90 -25.80 -9.90
CA LEU A 192 -21.00 -24.77 -10.92
C LEU A 192 -21.26 -25.40 -12.30
N PRO A 193 -21.88 -24.67 -13.24
CA PRO A 193 -22.09 -25.15 -14.61
C PRO A 193 -20.82 -25.66 -15.29
N LYS A 194 -20.99 -26.62 -16.21
CA LYS A 194 -19.87 -27.20 -16.98
C LYS A 194 -18.98 -26.14 -17.62
N LYS A 195 -17.66 -26.38 -17.57
CA LYS A 195 -16.60 -25.50 -18.10
C LYS A 195 -16.49 -24.13 -17.40
N THR A 196 -17.06 -23.98 -16.21
CA THR A 196 -16.82 -22.81 -15.36
C THR A 196 -15.93 -23.20 -14.18
N PHE A 197 -15.09 -22.26 -13.76
CA PHE A 197 -14.14 -22.45 -12.67
C PHE A 197 -14.28 -21.31 -11.68
N HIS A 198 -14.34 -21.62 -10.39
CA HIS A 198 -14.59 -20.59 -9.37
C HIS A 198 -13.33 -19.81 -8.98
N GLY A 199 -12.13 -20.41 -9.09
CA GLY A 199 -10.85 -19.76 -8.73
C GLY A 199 -10.66 -19.44 -7.23
N LEU A 200 -11.64 -19.79 -6.39
CA LEU A 200 -11.61 -19.66 -4.93
C LEU A 200 -10.55 -20.55 -4.24
N ASN A 201 -10.14 -20.15 -3.04
CA ASN A 201 -9.24 -20.90 -2.17
C ASN A 201 -9.97 -21.46 -0.94
N ASN A 202 -9.35 -22.46 -0.29
CA ASN A 202 -9.85 -22.98 0.99
C ASN A 202 -9.89 -21.87 2.04
N GLY A 203 -11.05 -21.71 2.69
CA GLY A 203 -11.25 -20.71 3.73
C GLY A 203 -11.86 -19.39 3.24
N ASP A 204 -11.99 -19.20 1.92
CA ASP A 204 -12.73 -18.07 1.34
C ASP A 204 -14.18 -18.07 1.82
N LEU A 205 -14.81 -16.88 1.82
CA LEU A 205 -16.21 -16.71 2.17
C LEU A 205 -17.04 -16.40 0.92
N VAL A 206 -18.25 -16.93 0.85
CA VAL A 206 -19.24 -16.59 -0.19
C VAL A 206 -20.60 -16.29 0.41
N THR A 207 -21.37 -15.48 -0.31
CA THR A 207 -22.79 -15.24 -0.10
C THR A 207 -23.57 -15.69 -1.32
N PHE A 208 -24.84 -16.02 -1.15
CA PHE A 208 -25.71 -16.43 -2.24
C PHE A 208 -26.87 -15.46 -2.40
N SER A 209 -27.39 -15.37 -3.62
CA SER A 209 -28.60 -14.60 -3.93
C SER A 209 -29.35 -15.25 -5.08
N GLY A 210 -30.69 -15.16 -5.07
CA GLY A 210 -31.53 -15.69 -6.14
C GLY A 210 -31.63 -17.22 -6.22
N ALA A 211 -31.20 -17.97 -5.20
CA ALA A 211 -31.38 -19.41 -5.12
C ALA A 211 -32.87 -19.76 -4.97
N GLN A 212 -33.40 -20.63 -5.84
CA GLN A 212 -34.79 -21.08 -5.82
C GLN A 212 -34.91 -22.43 -5.10
N GLY A 213 -36.02 -22.63 -4.39
CA GLY A 213 -36.20 -23.77 -3.50
C GLY A 213 -35.46 -23.57 -2.18
N MET A 214 -34.13 -23.55 -2.21
CA MET A 214 -33.23 -23.44 -1.06
C MET A 214 -33.06 -21.98 -0.57
N THR A 215 -34.15 -21.34 -0.11
CA THR A 215 -34.17 -19.90 0.18
C THR A 215 -33.29 -19.48 1.35
N GLN A 216 -32.92 -20.40 2.24
CA GLN A 216 -31.99 -20.14 3.35
C GLN A 216 -30.64 -19.60 2.89
N LEU A 217 -30.20 -19.98 1.68
CA LEU A 217 -28.96 -19.47 1.09
C LEU A 217 -29.02 -17.97 0.77
N ASN A 218 -30.21 -17.43 0.50
CA ASN A 218 -30.37 -16.01 0.15
C ASN A 218 -30.32 -15.09 1.37
N LEU A 219 -30.22 -15.65 2.58
CA LEU A 219 -30.00 -14.87 3.78
C LEU A 219 -28.60 -14.23 3.75
N PRO A 220 -28.36 -13.10 4.44
CA PRO A 220 -27.08 -12.40 4.45
C PRO A 220 -25.94 -13.16 5.18
N HIS A 221 -26.07 -14.49 5.34
CA HIS A 221 -25.08 -15.34 5.97
C HIS A 221 -23.92 -15.63 5.02
N GLN A 222 -22.71 -15.61 5.56
CA GLN A 222 -21.49 -15.91 4.81
C GLN A 222 -21.08 -17.35 5.06
N HIS A 223 -20.83 -18.09 3.99
CA HIS A 223 -20.44 -19.49 4.05
C HIS A 223 -18.94 -19.63 3.83
N ARG A 224 -18.25 -20.31 4.76
CA ARG A 224 -16.85 -20.66 4.59
C ARG A 224 -16.70 -21.84 3.65
N ILE A 225 -15.78 -21.70 2.71
CA ILE A 225 -15.64 -22.62 1.59
C ILE A 225 -14.53 -23.62 1.82
N LYS A 226 -14.79 -24.86 1.42
CA LYS A 226 -13.77 -25.90 1.22
C LYS A 226 -13.81 -26.35 -0.24
N VAL A 227 -12.75 -26.07 -0.99
CA VAL A 227 -12.61 -26.43 -2.39
C VAL A 227 -12.54 -27.95 -2.53
N LEU A 228 -13.38 -28.49 -3.42
CA LEU A 228 -13.42 -29.93 -3.71
C LEU A 228 -12.87 -30.23 -5.10
N SER A 229 -13.20 -29.40 -6.07
CA SER A 229 -12.69 -29.45 -7.44
C SER A 229 -12.67 -28.04 -8.04
N PRO A 230 -12.10 -27.80 -9.23
CA PRO A 230 -12.15 -26.49 -9.88
C PRO A 230 -13.57 -25.92 -10.12
N SER A 231 -14.60 -26.76 -10.12
CA SER A 231 -16.00 -26.41 -10.39
C SER A 231 -16.96 -26.78 -9.26
N SER A 232 -16.45 -27.11 -8.06
CA SER A 232 -17.30 -27.46 -6.93
C SER A 232 -16.64 -27.22 -5.58
N PHE A 233 -17.43 -26.81 -4.59
CA PHE A 233 -16.95 -26.55 -3.25
C PHE A 233 -18.02 -26.82 -2.17
N SER A 234 -17.60 -27.12 -0.94
CA SER A 234 -18.50 -27.30 0.22
C SER A 234 -18.74 -25.97 0.94
N ILE A 235 -19.96 -25.79 1.47
CA ILE A 235 -20.39 -24.64 2.28
C ILE A 235 -20.83 -25.03 3.72
N GLY A 236 -20.52 -26.24 4.15
CA GLY A 236 -20.90 -26.78 5.46
C GLY A 236 -22.30 -27.40 5.48
N ASP A 237 -22.93 -27.48 6.66
CA ASP A 237 -24.16 -28.26 6.85
C ASP A 237 -25.38 -27.61 6.20
N THR A 238 -25.97 -28.30 5.25
CA THR A 238 -27.17 -27.89 4.50
C THR A 238 -28.36 -28.80 4.77
N ARG A 239 -28.26 -29.77 5.69
CA ARG A 239 -29.36 -30.72 5.97
C ARG A 239 -30.64 -30.06 6.46
N GLY A 240 -30.51 -28.93 7.15
CA GLY A 240 -31.62 -28.11 7.62
C GLY A 240 -32.23 -27.21 6.54
N PHE A 241 -31.68 -27.20 5.32
CA PHE A 241 -32.15 -26.34 4.25
C PHE A 241 -33.25 -27.04 3.42
N SER A 242 -34.03 -26.22 2.73
CA SER A 242 -35.02 -26.69 1.77
C SER A 242 -34.35 -27.22 0.50
N GLU A 243 -35.09 -28.00 -0.30
CA GLU A 243 -34.55 -28.61 -1.51
C GLU A 243 -34.20 -27.53 -2.55
N TYR A 244 -33.01 -27.64 -3.14
CA TYR A 244 -32.59 -26.73 -4.20
C TYR A 244 -33.31 -27.07 -5.50
N VAL A 245 -33.91 -26.06 -6.13
CA VAL A 245 -34.65 -26.22 -7.39
C VAL A 245 -33.86 -25.67 -8.58
N GLY A 246 -33.17 -24.54 -8.41
CA GLY A 246 -32.42 -23.93 -9.51
C GLY A 246 -32.00 -22.50 -9.26
N GLY A 247 -31.24 -21.96 -10.21
CA GLY A 247 -30.79 -20.57 -10.21
C GLY A 247 -29.83 -20.21 -9.08
N GLY A 248 -29.67 -18.92 -8.88
CA GLY A 248 -28.80 -18.38 -7.84
C GLY A 248 -27.39 -18.08 -8.31
N VAL A 249 -26.84 -17.05 -7.68
CA VAL A 249 -25.48 -16.55 -7.88
C VAL A 249 -24.79 -16.63 -6.54
N ALA A 250 -23.61 -17.23 -6.51
CA ALA A 250 -22.71 -17.04 -5.39
C ALA A 250 -21.65 -16.00 -5.72
N LYS A 251 -21.34 -15.19 -4.71
CA LYS A 251 -20.39 -14.08 -4.79
C LYS A 251 -19.40 -14.19 -3.64
N GLN A 252 -18.12 -14.18 -3.98
CA GLN A 252 -17.03 -14.13 -3.01
C GLN A 252 -17.15 -12.87 -2.16
N VAL A 253 -16.90 -13.01 -0.86
CA VAL A 253 -16.77 -11.89 0.07
C VAL A 253 -15.29 -11.72 0.37
N LYS A 254 -14.76 -10.52 0.11
CA LYS A 254 -13.41 -10.16 0.52
C LYS A 254 -13.41 -9.97 2.03
N VAL A 255 -12.53 -10.69 2.70
CA VAL A 255 -12.31 -10.54 4.13
C VAL A 255 -11.01 -9.78 4.30
N GLY A 256 -11.10 -8.61 4.93
CA GLY A 256 -9.91 -7.86 5.28
C GLY A 256 -9.03 -8.64 6.26
N LYS A 257 -7.72 -8.37 6.24
CA LYS A 257 -6.75 -8.96 7.16
C LYS A 257 -6.07 -7.87 7.96
N THR A 258 -5.91 -8.10 9.26
CA THR A 258 -5.03 -7.26 10.09
C THR A 258 -3.59 -7.75 9.95
N MET A 259 -2.68 -6.82 9.68
CA MET A 259 -1.25 -7.03 9.61
C MET A 259 -0.53 -6.31 10.75
N THR A 260 0.56 -6.93 11.20
CA THR A 260 1.44 -6.40 12.25
C THR A 260 2.82 -6.22 11.63
N PHE A 261 3.37 -5.01 11.74
CA PHE A 261 4.69 -4.65 11.24
C PHE A 261 5.69 -4.58 12.40
N LYS A 262 6.90 -5.13 12.22
CA LYS A 262 7.99 -5.01 13.19
C LYS A 262 8.55 -3.57 13.16
N PRO A 263 8.95 -2.99 14.31
CA PRO A 263 9.67 -1.72 14.33
C PRO A 263 10.94 -1.76 13.46
N LEU A 264 11.38 -0.59 12.98
CA LEU A 264 12.63 -0.50 12.20
C LEU A 264 13.81 -1.10 12.96
N LYS A 265 14.00 -0.73 14.23
CA LYS A 265 15.12 -1.22 15.04
C LYS A 265 15.21 -2.75 15.08
N GLU A 266 14.09 -3.41 15.37
CA GLU A 266 14.02 -4.88 15.39
C GLU A 266 14.21 -5.47 13.98
N SER A 267 13.67 -4.81 12.96
CA SER A 267 13.79 -5.25 11.57
C SER A 267 15.20 -5.12 11.01
N LEU A 268 16.06 -4.27 11.58
CA LEU A 268 17.48 -4.21 11.20
C LEU A 268 18.25 -5.43 11.70
N GLU A 269 17.88 -5.97 12.87
CA GLU A 269 18.50 -7.14 13.50
C GLU A 269 17.92 -8.46 12.99
N ASP A 270 16.59 -8.54 12.81
CA ASP A 270 15.85 -9.74 12.37
C ASP A 270 14.85 -9.40 11.24
N PRO A 271 15.37 -9.18 10.01
CA PRO A 271 14.58 -8.68 8.89
C PRO A 271 13.64 -9.73 8.30
N SER A 272 12.41 -9.32 7.97
CA SER A 272 11.48 -10.12 7.15
C SER A 272 11.54 -9.67 5.68
N ILE A 273 12.57 -10.12 4.96
CA ILE A 273 12.86 -9.62 3.61
C ILE A 273 11.97 -10.31 2.58
N THR A 274 11.29 -9.51 1.76
CA THR A 274 10.60 -10.01 0.56
C THR A 274 11.57 -9.95 -0.62
N CYS A 275 11.90 -11.10 -1.20
CA CYS A 275 12.76 -11.16 -2.38
C CYS A 275 12.00 -10.70 -3.63
N VAL A 276 12.51 -9.67 -4.31
CA VAL A 276 11.93 -9.12 -5.54
C VAL A 276 12.25 -9.97 -6.77
N ASP A 277 13.39 -10.67 -6.74
CA ASP A 277 13.89 -11.53 -7.81
C ASP A 277 14.28 -12.87 -7.20
N VAL A 278 13.43 -13.90 -7.37
CA VAL A 278 13.60 -15.22 -6.74
C VAL A 278 14.95 -15.85 -7.09
N VAL A 279 15.54 -15.52 -8.25
CA VAL A 279 16.88 -16.01 -8.64
C VAL A 279 17.99 -15.45 -7.75
N LYS A 280 17.73 -14.35 -7.05
CA LYS A 280 18.67 -13.63 -6.19
C LYS A 280 18.36 -13.77 -4.70
N GLU A 281 17.51 -14.73 -4.32
CA GLU A 281 17.09 -14.94 -2.92
C GLU A 281 18.30 -15.07 -1.97
N ASP A 282 19.35 -15.77 -2.38
CA ASP A 282 20.57 -15.93 -1.58
C ASP A 282 21.33 -14.62 -1.32
N THR A 283 21.05 -13.56 -2.09
CA THR A 283 21.77 -12.29 -1.99
C THR A 283 21.05 -11.23 -1.15
N VAL A 284 19.77 -11.44 -0.80
CA VAL A 284 18.97 -10.40 -0.15
C VAL A 284 19.51 -10.04 1.24
N GLY A 285 19.99 -11.03 2.00
CA GLY A 285 20.64 -10.81 3.29
C GLY A 285 21.97 -10.06 3.17
N VAL A 286 22.73 -10.32 2.10
CA VAL A 286 23.99 -9.61 1.83
C VAL A 286 23.71 -8.14 1.49
N VAL A 287 22.67 -7.86 0.70
CA VAL A 287 22.26 -6.48 0.38
C VAL A 287 21.82 -5.73 1.64
N HIS A 288 21.04 -6.38 2.52
CA HIS A 288 20.66 -5.81 3.82
C HIS A 288 21.89 -5.40 4.65
N LEU A 289 22.85 -6.31 4.82
CA LEU A 289 24.11 -6.02 5.52
C LEU A 289 24.93 -4.93 4.83
N ALA A 290 24.94 -4.87 3.50
CA ALA A 290 25.65 -3.84 2.76
C ALA A 290 25.08 -2.43 3.01
N PHE A 291 23.76 -2.28 3.09
CA PHE A 291 23.14 -1.00 3.45
C PHE A 291 23.46 -0.59 4.91
N LEU A 292 23.49 -1.55 5.84
CA LEU A 292 23.91 -1.29 7.22
C LEU A 292 25.37 -0.81 7.29
N ALA A 293 26.27 -1.54 6.63
CA ALA A 293 27.68 -1.18 6.56
C ALA A 293 27.90 0.19 5.90
N LEU A 294 27.06 0.55 4.92
CA LEU A 294 27.12 1.85 4.28
C LEU A 294 26.70 2.98 5.23
N HIS A 295 25.68 2.76 6.06
CA HIS A 295 25.32 3.72 7.11
C HIS A 295 26.44 3.92 8.13
N GLU A 296 27.08 2.84 8.57
CA GLU A 296 28.25 2.90 9.47
C GLU A 296 29.42 3.64 8.82
N TYR A 297 29.69 3.36 7.54
CA TYR A 297 30.75 4.04 6.80
C TYR A 297 30.54 5.55 6.76
N VAL A 298 29.33 6.00 6.42
CA VAL A 298 28.96 7.43 6.38
C VAL A 298 29.05 8.05 7.77
N ALA A 299 28.65 7.35 8.83
CA ALA A 299 28.77 7.85 10.20
C ALA A 299 30.24 8.06 10.61
N LEU A 300 31.14 7.19 10.15
CA LEU A 300 32.58 7.27 10.45
C LEU A 300 33.33 8.29 9.59
N HIS A 301 32.98 8.42 8.32
CA HIS A 301 33.76 9.19 7.33
C HIS A 301 33.08 10.50 6.89
N GLY A 302 31.80 10.70 7.23
CA GLY A 302 31.00 11.86 6.85
C GLY A 302 30.54 11.88 5.39
N ASP A 303 30.94 10.90 4.57
CA ASP A 303 30.57 10.80 3.16
C ASP A 303 30.50 9.33 2.71
N LEU A 304 29.93 9.10 1.53
CA LEU A 304 29.86 7.78 0.90
C LEU A 304 31.25 7.32 0.42
N PRO A 305 31.46 5.99 0.28
CA PRO A 305 32.67 5.46 -0.34
C PRO A 305 32.87 6.03 -1.75
N ARG A 306 34.11 6.39 -2.08
CA ARG A 306 34.47 6.86 -3.43
C ARG A 306 34.31 5.72 -4.43
N THR A 307 33.65 6.00 -5.55
CA THR A 307 33.55 5.12 -6.73
C THR A 307 34.72 5.33 -7.67
#